data_AF-A0A956MTH3-F1
#
_entry.id   AF-A0A956MTH3-F1
#
_cell.length_a   1.000
_cell.length_b   1.000
_cell.length_c   1.000
_cell.angle_alpha   90.00
_cell.angle_beta   90.00
_cell.angle_gamma   90.00
#
_symmetry.space_group_name_H-M   'P 1'
#
loop_
_entity.id
_entity.type
_entity.pdbx_description
1 polymer ?
#
loop_
_entity_poly.entity_id
_entity_poly.type
_entity_poly.pdbx_seq_one_letter_code
_entity_poly.pdbx_strand_id
1 'polypeptide(L)'
;MIRQEIQQFKERCSSKELRKFAITIAVVFSLFGCFLYYKQNAYASLFFLISAVLIAFGIALPKVLKPVYIGWMSFAVMMGFFMTRVILVLLFCIVFAPTGLIMRLLGKDPMHQKIDKTCKSYWLPRDDRQFVPENLEKQF
;
A
#
# COMPACT_ATOMS: atom_id res chain seq x y z
N MET A 1 -3.97 5.78 -14.88
CA MET A 1 -3.22 5.72 -13.60
C MET A 1 -1.92 4.93 -13.74
N ILE A 2 -1.93 3.58 -13.85
CA ILE A 2 -0.68 2.77 -13.87
C ILE A 2 0.28 3.12 -15.04
N ARG A 3 -0.24 3.41 -16.25
CA ARG A 3 0.61 3.84 -17.39
C ARG A 3 1.34 5.17 -17.14
N GLN A 4 0.75 6.08 -16.38
CA GLN A 4 1.36 7.38 -16.07
C GLN A 4 2.52 7.22 -15.08
N GLU A 5 2.39 6.34 -14.09
CA GLU A 5 3.48 6.03 -13.16
C GLU A 5 4.68 5.41 -13.89
N ILE A 6 4.43 4.48 -14.81
CA ILE A 6 5.49 3.86 -15.64
C ILE A 6 6.21 4.91 -16.49
N GLN A 7 5.46 5.87 -17.06
CA GLN A 7 6.03 6.95 -17.86
C GLN A 7 6.86 7.91 -17.00
N GLN A 8 6.37 8.24 -15.80
CA GLN A 8 7.09 9.03 -14.80
C GLN A 8 8.39 8.34 -14.35
N PHE A 9 8.41 7.01 -14.18
CA PHE A 9 9.64 6.27 -13.88
C PHE A 9 10.65 6.32 -15.02
N LYS A 10 10.18 6.28 -16.28
CA LYS A 10 11.04 6.40 -17.46
C LYS A 10 11.69 7.79 -17.55
N GLU A 11 10.98 8.83 -17.15
CA GLU A 11 11.44 10.23 -17.11
C GLU A 11 12.34 10.54 -15.90
N ARG A 12 12.02 10.02 -14.71
CA ARG A 12 12.85 10.17 -13.48
C ARG A 12 14.08 9.26 -13.44
N CYS A 13 14.28 8.42 -14.44
CA CYS A 13 15.33 7.40 -14.50
C CYS A 13 16.72 8.05 -14.62
N SER A 14 17.24 8.54 -13.50
CA SER A 14 18.56 9.14 -13.35
C SER A 14 19.58 8.08 -12.96
N SER A 15 20.83 8.22 -13.42
CA SER A 15 21.94 7.31 -13.08
C SER A 15 22.12 7.11 -11.56
N LYS A 16 21.70 8.07 -10.73
CA LYS A 16 21.68 7.96 -9.26
C LYS A 16 20.66 6.92 -8.77
N GLU A 17 19.46 6.90 -9.34
CA GLU A 17 18.39 5.97 -8.94
C GLU A 17 18.73 4.53 -9.35
N LEU A 18 19.35 4.33 -10.53
CA LEU A 18 19.82 3.00 -10.93
C LEU A 18 20.94 2.47 -10.03
N ARG A 19 21.84 3.35 -9.55
CA ARG A 19 22.87 2.98 -8.57
C ARG A 19 22.27 2.60 -7.23
N LYS A 20 21.31 3.37 -6.72
CA LYS A 20 20.59 3.03 -5.48
C LYS A 20 19.87 1.69 -5.60
N PHE A 21 19.23 1.43 -6.74
CA PHE A 21 18.59 0.16 -7.04
C PHE A 21 19.59 -1.01 -7.02
N ALA A 22 20.72 -0.87 -7.71
CA ALA A 22 21.76 -1.90 -7.72
C ALA A 22 22.30 -2.18 -6.30
N ILE A 23 22.57 -1.13 -5.52
CA ILE A 23 23.07 -1.26 -4.14
C ILE A 23 22.03 -1.92 -3.23
N THR A 24 20.78 -1.48 -3.27
CA THR A 24 19.71 -2.05 -2.43
C THR A 24 19.51 -3.52 -2.70
N ILE A 25 19.44 -3.93 -3.97
CA ILE A 25 19.34 -5.34 -4.33
C ILE A 25 20.60 -6.11 -3.90
N ALA A 26 21.79 -5.56 -4.15
CA ALA A 26 23.03 -6.22 -3.76
C ALA A 26 23.13 -6.46 -2.25
N VAL A 27 22.68 -5.51 -1.42
CA VAL A 27 22.62 -5.67 0.04
C VAL A 27 21.66 -6.79 0.43
N VAL A 28 20.47 -6.85 -0.19
CA VAL A 28 19.51 -7.94 0.06
C VAL A 28 20.11 -9.30 -0.31
N PHE A 29 20.70 -9.44 -1.50
CA PHE A 29 21.35 -10.70 -1.92
C PHE A 29 22.55 -11.05 -1.04
N SER A 30 23.30 -10.06 -0.54
CA SER A 30 24.41 -10.28 0.40
C SER A 30 23.94 -10.80 1.75
N LEU A 31 22.86 -10.22 2.31
CA LEU A 31 22.24 -10.70 3.54
C LEU A 31 21.72 -12.14 3.39
N PHE A 32 21.04 -12.43 2.28
CA PHE A 32 20.63 -13.81 1.95
C PHE A 32 21.84 -14.74 1.81
N GLY A 33 22.90 -14.32 1.11
CA GLY A 33 24.14 -15.06 0.99
C GLY A 33 24.77 -15.38 2.35
N CYS A 34 24.81 -14.42 3.27
CA CYS A 34 25.30 -14.60 4.63
C CYS A 34 24.44 -15.61 5.43
N PHE A 35 23.11 -15.50 5.31
CA PHE A 35 22.20 -16.46 5.95
C PHE A 35 22.35 -17.88 5.40
N LEU A 36 22.48 -18.04 4.09
CA LEU A 36 22.73 -19.33 3.43
C LEU A 36 24.10 -19.91 3.77
N TYR A 37 25.11 -19.05 3.94
CA TYR A 37 26.45 -19.44 4.39
C TYR A 37 26.43 -20.00 5.81
N TYR A 38 25.70 -19.36 6.73
CA TYR A 38 25.50 -19.88 8.09
C TYR A 38 24.85 -21.27 8.08
N LYS A 39 23.96 -21.53 7.11
CA LYS A 39 23.32 -22.83 6.92
C LYS A 39 24.16 -23.87 6.14
N GLN A 40 25.43 -23.60 5.85
CA GLN A 40 26.37 -24.44 5.07
C GLN A 40 25.84 -24.92 3.70
N ASN A 41 25.04 -24.10 3.03
CA ASN A 41 24.56 -24.43 1.68
C ASN A 41 25.58 -24.00 0.61
N ALA A 42 25.86 -24.89 -0.34
CA ALA A 42 26.76 -24.62 -1.48
C ALA A 42 26.31 -23.43 -2.34
N TYR A 43 25.02 -23.10 -2.34
CA TYR A 43 24.45 -21.97 -3.07
C TYR A 43 24.83 -20.59 -2.50
N ALA A 44 25.43 -20.51 -1.31
CA ALA A 44 25.84 -19.24 -0.72
C ALA A 44 26.81 -18.46 -1.64
N SER A 45 27.75 -19.16 -2.28
CA SER A 45 28.74 -18.53 -3.18
C SER A 45 28.09 -17.89 -4.40
N LEU A 46 27.03 -18.51 -4.96
CA LEU A 46 26.25 -17.95 -6.07
C LEU A 46 25.59 -16.63 -5.70
N PHE A 47 24.99 -16.54 -4.50
CA PHE A 47 24.33 -15.32 -4.04
C PHE A 47 25.33 -14.17 -3.84
N PHE A 48 26.52 -14.45 -3.30
CA PHE A 48 27.59 -13.45 -3.21
C PHE A 48 28.11 -13.02 -4.59
N LEU A 49 28.26 -13.95 -5.52
CA LEU A 49 28.70 -13.64 -6.88
C LEU A 49 27.68 -12.75 -7.61
N ILE A 50 26.38 -13.05 -7.48
CA ILE A 50 25.29 -12.22 -8.03
C ILE A 50 25.34 -10.81 -7.43
N SER A 51 25.52 -10.70 -6.11
CA SER A 51 25.63 -9.40 -5.44
C SER A 51 26.82 -8.58 -5.96
N ALA A 52 27.99 -9.19 -6.07
CA ALA A 52 29.21 -8.54 -6.57
C ALA A 52 29.06 -8.07 -8.03
N VAL A 53 28.49 -8.93 -8.89
CA VAL A 53 28.20 -8.60 -10.29
C VAL A 53 27.23 -7.42 -10.36
N LEU A 54 26.18 -7.41 -9.54
CA LEU A 54 25.19 -6.33 -9.55
C LEU A 54 25.79 -4.97 -9.15
N ILE A 55 26.68 -4.96 -8.16
CA ILE A 55 27.42 -3.75 -7.75
C ILE A 55 28.34 -3.29 -8.88
N ALA A 56 29.09 -4.20 -9.48
CA ALA A 56 30.00 -3.89 -10.58
C ALA A 56 29.26 -3.26 -11.77
N PHE A 57 28.13 -3.86 -12.18
CA PHE A 57 27.30 -3.32 -13.26
C PHE A 57 26.62 -2.00 -12.87
N GLY A 58 26.19 -1.85 -11.61
CA GLY A 58 25.61 -0.60 -11.10
C GLY A 58 26.58 0.59 -11.15
N ILE A 59 27.87 0.35 -10.93
CA ILE A 59 28.92 1.38 -10.98
C ILE A 59 29.36 1.63 -12.43
N ALA A 60 29.68 0.57 -13.17
CA ALA A 60 30.31 0.65 -14.49
C ALA A 60 29.33 1.02 -15.62
N LEU A 61 28.16 0.38 -15.68
CA LEU A 61 27.19 0.58 -16.76
C LEU A 61 25.74 0.56 -16.24
N PRO A 62 25.30 1.65 -15.57
CA PRO A 62 23.91 1.73 -15.10
C PRO A 62 22.91 1.68 -16.26
N LYS A 63 23.28 2.08 -17.47
CA LYS A 63 22.38 2.08 -18.64
C LYS A 63 21.81 0.68 -18.98
N VAL A 64 22.57 -0.38 -18.71
CA VAL A 64 22.13 -1.78 -18.96
C VAL A 64 21.11 -2.24 -17.92
N LEU A 65 21.15 -1.69 -16.70
CA LEU A 65 20.18 -1.98 -15.64
C LEU A 65 18.84 -1.26 -15.84
N LYS A 66 18.75 -0.30 -16.76
CA LYS A 66 17.55 0.50 -17.00
C LYS A 66 16.30 -0.33 -17.37
N PRO A 67 16.34 -1.26 -18.35
CA PRO A 67 15.16 -2.08 -18.66
C PRO A 67 14.74 -2.97 -17.49
N VAL A 68 15.71 -3.52 -16.76
CA VAL A 68 15.45 -4.35 -15.56
C VAL A 68 14.79 -3.54 -14.46
N TYR A 69 15.31 -2.33 -14.19
CA TYR A 69 14.72 -1.41 -13.22
C TYR A 69 13.27 -1.04 -13.56
N ILE A 70 12.99 -0.72 -14.83
CA ILE A 70 11.64 -0.36 -15.27
C ILE A 70 10.69 -1.56 -15.14
N GLY A 71 11.13 -2.76 -15.54
CA GLY A 71 10.33 -3.98 -15.38
C GLY A 71 10.04 -4.27 -13.91
N TRP A 72 11.05 -4.18 -13.05
CA TRP A 72 10.90 -4.39 -11.61
C TRP A 72 9.98 -3.36 -10.95
N MET A 73 10.13 -2.07 -11.27
CA MET A 73 9.26 -1.03 -10.72
C MET A 73 7.83 -1.15 -11.22
N SER A 74 7.61 -1.54 -12.48
CA SER A 74 6.27 -1.83 -12.99
C SER A 74 5.61 -2.98 -12.21
N PHE A 75 6.38 -4.03 -11.90
CA PHE A 75 5.90 -5.13 -11.06
C PHE A 75 5.59 -4.66 -9.63
N ALA A 76 6.46 -3.84 -9.03
CA ALA A 76 6.25 -3.28 -7.70
C ALA A 76 4.97 -2.43 -7.62
N VAL A 77 4.69 -1.61 -8.64
CA VAL A 77 3.43 -0.85 -8.74
C VAL A 77 2.22 -1.78 -8.80
N MET A 78 2.28 -2.82 -9.64
CA MET A 78 1.17 -3.77 -9.77
C MET A 78 0.93 -4.54 -8.46
N MET A 79 2.00 -4.91 -7.75
CA MET A 79 1.91 -5.50 -6.42
C MET A 79 1.32 -4.53 -5.39
N GLY A 80 1.75 -3.26 -5.38
CA GLY A 80 1.19 -2.24 -4.49
C GLY A 80 -0.30 -2.00 -4.75
N PHE A 81 -0.67 -1.94 -6.03
CA PHE A 81 -2.06 -1.88 -6.48
C PHE A 81 -2.84 -3.07 -5.91
N PHE A 82 -2.36 -4.31 -6.03
CA PHE A 82 -3.03 -5.48 -5.48
C PHE A 82 -3.12 -5.45 -3.94
N MET A 83 -1.99 -5.23 -3.26
CA MET A 83 -1.89 -5.22 -1.79
C MET A 83 -2.84 -4.22 -1.14
N THR A 84 -2.97 -3.01 -1.70
CA THR A 84 -3.88 -2.01 -1.14
C THR A 84 -5.34 -2.49 -1.12
N ARG A 85 -5.83 -3.22 -2.14
CA ARG A 85 -7.19 -3.79 -2.08
C ARG A 85 -7.27 -4.94 -1.11
N VAL A 86 -6.27 -5.80 -1.09
CA VAL A 86 -6.25 -6.94 -0.16
C VAL A 86 -6.36 -6.42 1.27
N ILE A 87 -5.57 -5.41 1.64
CA ILE A 87 -5.62 -4.77 2.96
C ILE A 87 -7.00 -4.16 3.20
N LEU A 88 -7.56 -3.42 2.23
CA LEU A 88 -8.87 -2.78 2.39
C LEU A 88 -10.01 -3.79 2.55
N VAL A 89 -10.02 -4.86 1.76
CA VAL A 89 -11.00 -5.96 1.83
C VAL A 89 -10.87 -6.67 3.16
N LEU A 90 -9.65 -6.98 3.58
CA LEU A 90 -9.39 -7.67 4.83
C LEU A 90 -9.82 -6.80 6.02
N LEU A 91 -9.51 -5.51 6.01
CA LEU A 91 -9.96 -4.56 7.03
C LEU A 91 -11.49 -4.44 7.04
N PHE A 92 -12.13 -4.39 5.87
CA PHE A 92 -13.59 -4.41 5.78
C PHE A 92 -14.20 -5.68 6.36
N CYS A 93 -13.67 -6.85 6.01
CA CYS A 93 -14.19 -8.13 6.48
C CYS A 93 -13.91 -8.40 7.97
N ILE A 94 -12.78 -7.93 8.51
CA ILE A 94 -12.37 -8.22 9.90
C ILE A 94 -12.82 -7.14 10.88
N VAL A 95 -12.92 -5.88 10.45
CA VAL A 95 -13.26 -4.76 11.34
C VAL A 95 -14.68 -4.27 11.06
N PHE A 96 -14.94 -3.78 9.84
CA PHE A 96 -16.21 -3.11 9.56
C PHE A 96 -17.42 -4.06 9.50
N ALA A 97 -17.30 -5.19 8.79
CA ALA A 97 -18.36 -6.18 8.65
C ALA A 97 -18.82 -6.78 9.98
N PRO A 98 -17.93 -7.26 10.88
CA PRO A 98 -18.37 -7.76 12.18
C PRO A 98 -18.88 -6.64 13.07
N THR A 99 -18.33 -5.42 13.00
CA THR A 99 -18.89 -4.28 13.74
C THR A 99 -20.34 -4.03 13.34
N GLY A 100 -20.64 -3.99 12.04
CA GLY A 100 -22.01 -3.86 11.54
C GLY A 100 -22.90 -5.05 11.94
N LEU A 101 -22.37 -6.27 11.90
CA LEU A 101 -23.11 -7.47 12.32
C LEU A 101 -23.45 -7.43 13.81
N ILE A 102 -22.51 -7.03 14.67
CA ILE A 102 -22.70 -6.87 16.11
C ILE A 102 -23.75 -5.79 16.38
N MET A 103 -23.69 -4.64 15.70
CA MET A 103 -24.70 -3.59 15.85
C MET A 103 -26.10 -4.08 15.44
N ARG A 104 -26.18 -4.86 14.36
CA ARG A 104 -27.45 -5.47 13.89
C ARG A 104 -27.99 -6.49 14.89
N LEU A 105 -27.13 -7.31 15.51
CA LEU A 105 -27.51 -8.27 16.56
C LEU A 105 -27.97 -7.56 17.84
N LEU A 106 -27.34 -6.44 18.21
CA LEU A 106 -27.75 -5.59 19.33
C LEU A 106 -28.99 -4.75 19.03
N GLY A 107 -29.57 -4.85 17.83
CA GLY A 107 -30.75 -4.10 17.41
C GLY A 107 -30.50 -2.59 17.26
N LYS A 108 -29.25 -2.13 17.29
CA LYS A 108 -28.88 -0.72 17.15
C LYS A 108 -28.86 -0.37 15.66
N ASP A 109 -29.76 0.54 15.27
CA ASP A 109 -29.82 1.11 13.93
C ASP A 109 -29.46 2.60 14.00
N PRO A 110 -28.15 2.95 14.01
CA PRO A 110 -27.71 4.34 14.18
C PRO A 110 -28.14 5.24 13.03
N MET A 111 -28.42 4.66 11.85
CA MET A 111 -28.79 5.40 10.65
C MET A 111 -30.30 5.35 10.38
N HIS A 112 -31.10 4.76 11.28
CA HIS A 112 -32.55 4.56 11.08
C HIS A 112 -32.89 4.02 9.68
N GLN A 113 -32.14 3.03 9.21
CA GLN A 113 -32.25 2.51 7.84
C GLN A 113 -33.54 1.70 7.61
N LYS A 114 -34.21 1.27 8.69
CA LYS A 114 -35.50 0.58 8.60
C LYS A 114 -36.60 1.51 8.08
N ILE A 115 -37.23 1.10 6.98
CA ILE A 115 -38.39 1.79 6.39
C ILE A 115 -39.63 1.48 7.24
N ASP A 116 -40.09 2.47 8.00
CA ASP A 116 -41.39 2.47 8.65
C ASP A 116 -42.47 3.03 7.71
N LYS A 117 -43.39 2.15 7.26
CA LYS A 117 -44.49 2.53 6.36
C LYS A 117 -45.62 3.29 7.08
N THR A 118 -45.60 3.33 8.41
CA THR A 118 -46.61 4.00 9.24
C THR A 118 -46.20 5.41 9.67
N CYS A 119 -44.92 5.76 9.52
CA CYS A 119 -44.42 7.10 9.79
C CYS A 119 -44.94 8.12 8.77
N LYS A 120 -45.45 9.26 9.26
CA LYS A 120 -45.86 10.40 8.42
C LYS A 120 -44.67 11.10 7.74
N SER A 121 -43.49 11.04 8.34
CA SER A 121 -42.26 11.66 7.82
C SER A 121 -41.03 11.02 8.48
N TYR A 122 -39.95 10.88 7.71
CA TYR A 122 -38.63 10.44 8.20
C TYR A 122 -37.74 11.60 8.67
N TRP A 123 -38.25 12.85 8.59
CA TRP A 123 -37.53 14.01 9.09
C TRP A 123 -37.32 13.89 10.60
N LEU A 124 -36.05 13.82 11.00
CA LEU A 124 -35.66 13.93 12.41
C LEU A 124 -35.91 15.38 12.85
N PRO A 125 -36.76 15.61 13.86
CA PRO A 125 -36.98 16.95 14.38
C PRO A 125 -35.66 17.49 14.91
N ARG A 126 -35.33 18.72 14.51
CA ARG A 126 -34.19 19.43 15.06
C ARG A 126 -34.54 19.82 16.49
N ASP A 127 -33.57 19.63 17.39
CA ASP A 127 -33.70 20.06 18.78
C ASP A 127 -33.85 21.60 18.83
N ASP A 128 -34.94 22.09 19.44
CA ASP A 128 -35.32 23.51 19.51
C ASP A 128 -34.46 24.29 20.53
N ARG A 129 -33.16 24.01 20.56
CA ARG A 129 -32.21 24.75 21.39
C ARG A 129 -32.20 26.21 20.94
N GLN A 130 -32.33 27.12 21.91
CA GLN A 130 -32.31 28.55 21.65
C GLN A 130 -31.06 28.91 20.82
N PHE A 131 -31.28 29.70 19.77
CA PHE A 131 -30.21 30.14 18.90
C PHE A 131 -29.28 31.08 19.68
N VAL A 132 -28.09 30.59 20.01
CA VAL A 132 -27.00 31.39 20.59
C VAL A 132 -25.91 31.54 19.51
N PRO A 133 -25.36 32.76 19.29
CA PRO A 133 -24.30 32.99 18.29
C PRO A 133 -23.10 32.03 18.45
N GLU A 134 -22.78 31.63 19.68
CA GLU A 134 -21.73 30.67 20.04
C GLU A 134 -21.93 29.27 19.41
N ASN A 135 -23.18 28.87 19.11
CA ASN A 135 -23.47 27.60 18.43
C ASN A 135 -22.97 27.57 16.98
N LEU A 136 -22.72 28.72 16.36
CA LEU A 136 -22.16 28.81 15.01
C LEU A 136 -20.66 28.46 14.98
N GLU A 137 -19.96 28.57 16.12
CA GLU A 137 -18.55 28.23 16.21
C GLU A 137 -18.31 26.71 16.18
N LYS A 138 -19.33 25.91 16.52
CA LYS A 138 -19.27 24.43 16.57
C LYS A 138 -20.37 23.78 15.72
N GLN A 139 -20.61 24.34 14.54
CA GLN A 139 -21.65 23.87 13.62
C GLN A 139 -21.36 22.48 13.00
N PHE A 140 -20.10 22.04 12.95
CA PHE A 140 -19.67 20.84 12.22
C PHE A 140 -19.09 19.78 13.16
#